data_AF-A0A1I7VU73-F1
#
_entry.id   AF-A0A1I7VU73-F1
#
_cell.length_a   1.000
_cell.length_b   1.000
_cell.length_c   1.000
_cell.angle_alpha   90.00
_cell.angle_beta   90.00
_cell.angle_gamma   90.00
#
_symmetry.space_group_name_H-M   'P 1'
#
loop_
_entity.id
_entity.type
_entity.pdbx_description
1 polymer ?
#
loop_
_entity_poly.entity_id
_entity_poly.type
_entity_poly.pdbx_seq_one_letter_code
_entity_poly.pdbx_strand_id
1 'polypeptide(L)'
;MSTESLYAAVNEVLKKLVAEAIAAEKCVKIVHKTTKKKIAPDKMKEILTTAKDELQESVLNGVSQVIHNDEVLEGMVKLKNLIEGSPKEVAGWRPSGIPSVDITGHLQPVMFDNENNLIRLRDRLEAEVEASNISFIFTLKKRNFYKETEDEVQAVMREASFCNHIIRPLP
;
A
#
# COMPACT_ATOMS: atom_id res chain seq x y z
N MET A 1 -18.83 11.35 -4.82
CA MET A 1 -19.95 11.74 -3.95
C MET A 1 -19.64 13.11 -3.39
N SER A 2 -20.47 14.13 -3.65
CA SER A 2 -20.37 15.39 -2.89
C SER A 2 -21.04 15.17 -1.54
N THR A 3 -20.52 15.82 -0.50
CA THR A 3 -21.11 15.89 0.85
C THR A 3 -22.58 16.31 0.82
N GLU A 4 -22.96 17.08 -0.19
CA GLU A 4 -24.34 17.49 -0.49
C GLU A 4 -25.28 16.30 -0.77
N SER A 5 -24.76 15.21 -1.36
CA SER A 5 -25.57 14.01 -1.64
C SER A 5 -25.98 13.28 -0.35
N LEU A 6 -25.13 13.27 0.68
CA LEU A 6 -25.43 12.61 1.95
C LEU A 6 -26.39 13.47 2.78
N TYR A 7 -26.16 14.78 2.79
CA TYR A 7 -27.07 15.75 3.40
C TYR A 7 -28.48 15.69 2.76
N ALA A 8 -28.55 15.62 1.43
CA ALA A 8 -29.82 15.48 0.71
C ALA A 8 -30.56 14.19 1.07
N ALA A 9 -29.85 13.06 1.12
CA ALA A 9 -30.43 11.78 1.49
C ALA A 9 -30.99 11.79 2.93
N VAL A 10 -30.23 12.35 3.88
CA VAL A 10 -30.67 12.48 5.28
C VAL A 10 -31.88 13.39 5.39
N ASN A 11 -31.88 14.53 4.68
CA ASN A 11 -33.01 15.46 4.69
C ASN A 11 -34.30 14.81 4.15
N GLU A 12 -34.23 13.99 3.09
CA GLU A 12 -35.39 13.29 2.54
C GLU A 12 -35.96 12.24 3.51
N VAL A 13 -35.10 11.48 4.19
CA VAL A 13 -35.53 10.52 5.22
C VAL A 13 -36.15 11.25 6.43
N LEU A 14 -35.54 12.37 6.84
CA LEU A 14 -36.02 13.18 7.95
C LEU A 14 -37.40 13.77 7.68
N LYS A 15 -37.64 14.33 6.49
CA LYS A 15 -38.97 14.84 6.10
C LYS A 15 -40.07 13.78 6.23
N LYS A 16 -39.78 12.54 5.81
CA LYS A 16 -40.73 11.42 5.93
C LYS A 16 -40.99 11.06 7.39
N LEU A 17 -39.94 10.91 8.19
CA LEU A 17 -40.05 10.64 9.63
C LEU A 17 -40.85 11.71 10.37
N VAL A 18 -40.54 12.99 10.10
CA VAL A 18 -41.23 14.14 10.70
C VAL A 18 -42.71 14.15 10.32
N ALA A 19 -43.05 13.83 9.07
CA ALA A 19 -44.43 13.73 8.60
C ALA A 19 -45.21 12.59 9.29
N GLU A 20 -44.58 11.44 9.53
CA GLU A 20 -45.21 10.27 10.15
C GLU A 20 -45.32 10.36 11.68
N ALA A 21 -44.29 10.92 12.33
CA ALA A 21 -44.19 11.02 13.79
C ALA A 21 -44.98 12.21 14.35
N ILE A 22 -44.90 13.37 13.70
CA ILE A 22 -45.55 14.62 14.14
C ILE A 22 -46.84 14.84 13.34
N ALA A 23 -47.75 13.87 13.46
CA ALA A 23 -49.07 13.91 12.84
C ALA A 23 -50.11 14.52 13.80
N ALA A 24 -50.85 15.53 13.34
CA ALA A 24 -51.77 16.30 14.18
C ALA A 24 -52.79 15.42 14.92
N GLU A 25 -53.36 14.44 14.23
CA GLU A 25 -54.34 13.53 14.82
C GLU A 25 -53.76 12.70 15.99
N LYS A 26 -52.51 12.23 15.85
CA LYS A 26 -51.82 11.47 16.90
C LYS A 26 -51.52 12.36 18.10
N CYS A 27 -51.00 13.56 17.85
CA CYS A 27 -50.64 14.51 18.91
C CYS A 27 -51.88 14.99 19.70
N VAL A 28 -52.98 15.31 19.02
CA VAL A 28 -54.25 15.68 19.68
C VAL A 28 -54.76 14.55 20.57
N LYS A 29 -54.75 13.30 20.08
CA LYS A 29 -55.17 12.12 20.85
C LYS A 29 -54.31 11.94 22.11
N ILE A 30 -52.99 12.04 21.98
CA ILE A 30 -52.05 11.89 23.10
C ILE A 30 -52.25 13.00 24.13
N VAL A 31 -52.27 14.27 23.70
CA VAL A 31 -52.44 15.41 24.62
C VAL A 31 -53.76 15.30 25.38
N HIS A 32 -54.85 14.94 24.70
CA HIS A 32 -56.13 14.75 25.36
C HIS A 32 -56.10 13.58 26.34
N LYS A 33 -55.47 12.45 25.98
CA LYS A 33 -55.32 11.29 26.86
C LYS A 33 -54.57 11.65 28.15
N THR A 34 -53.49 12.42 28.03
CA THR A 34 -52.59 12.78 29.14
C THR A 34 -53.12 13.93 30.00
N THR A 35 -53.68 14.97 29.37
CA THR A 35 -54.04 16.22 30.07
C THR A 35 -55.55 16.37 30.31
N LYS A 36 -56.39 15.54 29.68
CA LYS A 36 -57.86 15.65 29.61
C LYS A 36 -58.38 16.96 29.01
N LYS A 37 -57.50 17.84 28.54
CA LYS A 37 -57.86 19.12 27.91
C LYS A 37 -58.00 18.97 26.40
N LYS A 38 -58.84 19.79 25.78
CA LYS A 38 -58.87 19.99 24.32
C LYS A 38 -58.03 21.22 23.99
N ILE A 39 -57.12 21.08 23.04
CA ILE A 39 -56.36 22.19 22.49
C ILE A 39 -57.11 22.68 21.25
N ALA A 40 -57.17 24.00 21.06
CA ALA A 40 -57.75 24.60 19.88
C ALA A 40 -56.94 24.20 18.62
N PRO A 41 -57.59 23.88 17.49
CA PRO A 41 -56.89 23.35 16.30
C PRO A 41 -55.77 24.24 15.76
N ASP A 42 -55.96 25.56 15.83
CA ASP A 42 -54.98 26.60 15.49
C ASP A 42 -53.73 26.52 16.38
N LYS A 43 -53.91 26.40 17.69
CA LYS A 43 -52.79 26.24 18.64
C LYS A 43 -52.07 24.92 18.49
N MET A 44 -52.79 23.85 18.17
CA MET A 44 -52.16 22.57 17.85
C MET A 44 -51.33 22.68 16.56
N LYS A 45 -51.84 23.34 15.53
CA LYS A 45 -51.11 23.54 14.27
C LYS A 45 -49.84 24.35 14.47
N GLU A 46 -49.90 25.42 15.27
CA GLU A 46 -48.75 26.25 15.65
C GLU A 46 -47.65 25.40 16.32
N ILE A 47 -48.00 24.64 17.38
CA ILE A 47 -47.07 23.76 18.11
C ILE A 47 -46.43 22.73 17.18
N LEU A 48 -47.22 22.11 16.30
CA LEU A 48 -46.71 21.09 15.39
C LEU A 48 -45.76 21.67 14.35
N THR A 49 -46.04 22.84 13.79
CA THR A 49 -45.12 23.49 12.84
C THR A 49 -43.79 23.80 13.53
N THR A 50 -43.82 24.43 14.70
CA THR A 50 -42.59 24.74 15.47
C THR A 50 -41.80 23.48 15.82
N ALA A 51 -42.47 22.42 16.31
CA ALA A 51 -41.80 21.18 16.65
C ALA A 51 -41.17 20.47 15.42
N LYS A 52 -41.81 20.58 14.24
CA LYS A 52 -41.26 20.04 13.00
C LYS A 52 -40.01 20.80 12.57
N ASP A 53 -40.07 22.13 12.60
CA ASP A 53 -38.97 22.99 12.19
C ASP A 53 -37.77 22.83 13.12
N GLU A 54 -37.98 22.87 14.44
CA GLU A 54 -36.92 22.68 15.44
C GLU A 54 -36.27 21.29 15.35
N LEU A 55 -37.07 20.23 15.19
CA LEU A 55 -36.55 18.88 15.01
C LEU A 55 -35.74 18.77 13.72
N GLN A 56 -36.23 19.36 12.64
CA GLN A 56 -35.56 19.33 11.35
C GLN A 56 -34.21 20.08 11.42
N GLU A 57 -34.20 21.28 12.00
CA GLU A 57 -32.99 22.08 12.21
C GLU A 57 -31.99 21.35 13.12
N SER A 58 -32.44 20.83 14.26
CA SER A 58 -31.57 20.14 15.22
C SER A 58 -30.87 18.93 14.59
N VAL A 59 -31.60 18.10 13.84
CA VAL A 59 -31.02 16.90 13.20
C VAL A 59 -30.07 17.31 12.08
N LEU A 60 -30.44 18.28 11.24
CA LEU A 60 -29.58 18.74 10.15
C LEU A 60 -28.29 19.40 10.67
N ASN A 61 -28.37 20.15 11.77
CA ASN A 61 -27.19 20.71 12.43
C ASN A 61 -26.29 19.60 13.00
N GLY A 62 -26.85 18.59 13.67
CA GLY A 62 -26.08 17.45 14.16
C GLY A 62 -25.40 16.67 13.03
N VAL A 63 -26.11 16.43 11.92
CA VAL A 63 -25.57 15.78 10.73
C VAL A 63 -24.48 16.63 10.09
N SER A 64 -24.66 17.95 10.04
CA SER A 64 -23.65 18.88 9.55
C SER A 64 -22.36 18.79 10.36
N GLN A 65 -22.44 18.70 11.69
CA GLN A 65 -21.26 18.52 12.55
C GLN A 65 -20.51 17.21 12.26
N VAL A 66 -21.24 16.13 11.96
CA VAL A 66 -20.62 14.84 11.60
C VAL A 66 -19.99 14.89 10.21
N ILE A 67 -20.67 15.50 9.24
CA ILE A 67 -20.19 15.58 7.85
C ILE A 67 -19.02 16.56 7.72
N HIS A 68 -18.99 17.64 8.49
CA HIS A 68 -17.89 18.62 8.48
C HIS A 68 -16.79 18.28 9.49
N ASN A 69 -16.83 17.08 10.07
CA ASN A 69 -15.69 16.57 10.81
C ASN A 69 -14.57 16.24 9.81
N ASP A 70 -13.40 16.87 9.99
CA ASP A 70 -12.26 16.73 9.09
C ASP A 70 -11.79 15.28 8.91
N GLU A 71 -11.83 14.46 9.97
CA GLU A 71 -11.45 13.04 9.89
C GLU A 71 -12.41 12.23 9.03
N VAL A 72 -13.71 12.53 9.13
CA VAL A 72 -14.76 11.87 8.32
C VAL A 72 -14.62 12.28 6.86
N LEU A 73 -14.42 13.57 6.58
CA LEU A 73 -14.21 14.08 5.22
C LEU A 73 -12.98 13.45 4.58
N GLU A 74 -11.86 13.45 5.31
CA GLU A 74 -10.61 12.86 4.83
C GLU A 74 -10.79 11.36 4.57
N GLY A 75 -11.44 10.63 5.49
CA GLY A 75 -11.76 9.22 5.34
C GLY A 75 -12.63 8.93 4.11
N MET A 76 -13.66 9.74 3.87
CA MET A 76 -14.53 9.61 2.70
C MET A 76 -13.78 9.87 1.39
N VAL A 77 -12.89 10.87 1.35
CA VAL A 77 -12.05 11.17 0.18
C VAL A 77 -11.07 10.03 -0.08
N LYS A 78 -10.38 9.52 0.96
CA LYS A 78 -9.47 8.37 0.84
C LYS A 78 -10.21 7.15 0.30
N LEU A 79 -11.38 6.83 0.85
CA LEU A 79 -12.20 5.70 0.41
C LEU A 79 -12.64 5.86 -1.05
N LYS A 80 -13.08 7.05 -1.45
CA LYS A 80 -13.46 7.35 -2.84
C LYS A 80 -12.28 7.10 -3.79
N ASN A 81 -11.11 7.62 -3.45
CA ASN A 81 -9.90 7.45 -4.26
C ASN A 81 -9.50 5.97 -4.38
N LEU A 82 -9.64 5.20 -3.30
CA LEU A 82 -9.40 3.75 -3.33
C LEU A 82 -10.38 3.03 -4.26
N ILE A 83 -11.67 3.38 -4.22
CA ILE A 83 -12.69 2.78 -5.10
C ILE A 83 -12.41 3.12 -6.57
N GLU A 84 -12.10 4.39 -6.86
CA GLU A 84 -11.82 4.85 -8.24
C GLU A 84 -10.52 4.27 -8.79
N GLY A 85 -9.50 4.08 -7.94
CA GLY A 85 -8.23 3.45 -8.31
C GLY A 85 -8.27 1.92 -8.36
N SER A 86 -9.35 1.28 -7.92
CA SER A 86 -9.45 -0.18 -7.88
C SER A 86 -9.90 -0.76 -9.23
N PRO A 87 -9.30 -1.87 -9.68
CA PRO A 87 -9.75 -2.57 -10.89
C PRO A 87 -11.16 -3.14 -10.68
N LYS A 88 -12.09 -2.81 -11.59
CA LYS A 88 -13.53 -3.15 -11.46
C LYS A 88 -13.85 -4.63 -11.60
N GLU A 89 -12.96 -5.40 -12.22
CA GLU A 89 -13.20 -6.78 -12.62
C GLU A 89 -12.57 -7.79 -11.66
N VAL A 90 -11.77 -7.31 -10.69
CA VAL A 90 -11.07 -8.17 -9.74
C VAL A 90 -11.79 -8.14 -8.40
N ALA A 91 -12.18 -9.32 -7.93
CA ALA A 91 -12.65 -9.46 -6.55
C ALA A 91 -11.48 -9.16 -5.61
N GLY A 92 -11.57 -8.06 -4.87
CA GLY A 92 -10.58 -7.74 -3.85
C GLY A 92 -10.57 -8.79 -2.75
N TRP A 93 -9.38 -9.09 -2.22
CA TRP A 93 -9.22 -9.99 -1.09
C TRP A 93 -10.08 -9.55 0.11
N ARG A 94 -10.56 -10.51 0.89
CA ARG A 94 -11.34 -10.29 2.11
C ARG A 94 -10.75 -11.13 3.24
N PRO A 95 -10.74 -10.64 4.49
CA PRO A 95 -10.30 -11.42 5.63
C PRO A 95 -11.12 -12.70 5.74
N SER A 96 -10.43 -13.82 5.85
CA SER A 96 -11.07 -15.13 6.08
C SER A 96 -11.54 -15.28 7.53
N GLY A 97 -11.01 -14.47 8.45
CA GLY A 97 -11.20 -14.62 9.89
C GLY A 97 -10.25 -15.64 10.51
N ILE A 98 -9.30 -16.17 9.73
CA ILE A 98 -8.27 -17.10 10.18
C ILE A 98 -6.94 -16.35 10.17
N PRO A 99 -6.38 -15.97 11.33
CA PRO A 99 -5.21 -15.11 11.40
C PRO A 99 -3.99 -15.61 10.62
N SER A 100 -3.74 -16.92 10.60
CA SER A 100 -2.62 -17.52 9.85
C SER A 100 -2.77 -17.41 8.33
N VAL A 101 -4.01 -17.46 7.83
CA VAL A 101 -4.30 -17.27 6.41
C VAL A 101 -4.22 -15.79 6.06
N ASP A 102 -4.80 -14.94 6.91
CA ASP A 102 -4.89 -13.50 6.66
C ASP A 102 -3.52 -12.81 6.71
N ILE A 103 -2.64 -13.23 7.63
CA ILE A 103 -1.28 -12.69 7.70
C ILE A 103 -0.42 -13.07 6.49
N THR A 104 -0.70 -14.22 5.87
CA THR A 104 0.08 -14.70 4.71
C THR A 104 -0.03 -13.72 3.55
N GLY A 105 -1.23 -13.17 3.28
CA GLY A 105 -1.41 -12.15 2.23
C GLY A 105 -0.61 -10.87 2.48
N HIS A 106 -0.38 -10.51 3.75
CA HIS A 106 0.43 -9.35 4.12
C HIS A 106 1.94 -9.63 4.09
N LEU A 107 2.35 -10.87 4.39
CA LEU A 107 3.75 -11.27 4.38
C LEU A 107 4.27 -11.57 2.97
N GLN A 108 3.40 -11.99 2.07
CA GLN A 108 3.77 -12.44 0.74
C GLN A 108 4.58 -11.41 -0.07
N PRO A 109 4.24 -10.09 -0.10
CA PRO A 109 5.08 -9.10 -0.77
C PRO A 109 6.50 -9.01 -0.17
N VAL A 110 6.61 -9.01 1.15
CA VAL A 110 7.90 -8.95 1.86
C VAL A 110 8.74 -10.19 1.56
N MET A 111 8.10 -11.36 1.51
CA MET A 111 8.77 -12.62 1.16
C MET A 111 9.29 -12.58 -0.28
N PHE A 112 8.50 -12.09 -1.23
CA PHE A 112 8.93 -11.93 -2.63
C PHE A 112 10.09 -10.94 -2.77
N ASP A 113 10.07 -9.82 -2.04
CA ASP A 113 11.17 -8.85 -2.05
C ASP A 113 12.47 -9.48 -1.52
N ASN A 114 12.38 -10.25 -0.45
CA ASN A 114 13.52 -10.98 0.11
C ASN A 114 14.07 -12.03 -0.86
N GLU A 115 13.19 -12.80 -1.50
CA GLU A 115 13.58 -13.79 -2.51
C GLU A 115 14.33 -13.13 -3.67
N ASN A 116 13.79 -12.03 -4.22
CA ASN A 116 14.44 -11.27 -5.29
C ASN A 116 15.81 -10.72 -4.87
N ASN A 117 15.95 -10.26 -3.63
CA ASN A 117 17.22 -9.76 -3.11
C ASN A 117 18.26 -10.88 -2.98
N LEU A 118 17.86 -12.07 -2.55
CA LEU A 118 18.74 -13.23 -2.46
C LEU A 118 19.20 -13.71 -3.85
N ILE A 119 18.29 -13.72 -4.83
CA ILE A 119 18.62 -14.03 -6.23
C ILE A 119 19.68 -13.06 -6.75
N ARG A 120 19.48 -11.75 -6.56
CA ARG A 120 20.46 -10.72 -6.96
C ARG A 120 21.81 -10.90 -6.28
N LEU A 121 21.82 -11.25 -5.00
CA LEU A 121 23.05 -11.46 -4.24
C LEU A 121 23.81 -12.69 -4.77
N ARG A 122 23.10 -13.79 -5.04
CA ARG A 122 23.69 -14.99 -5.65
C ARG A 122 24.34 -14.65 -6.98
N ASP A 123 23.63 -13.99 -7.87
CA ASP A 123 24.13 -13.65 -9.21
C ASP A 123 25.39 -12.77 -9.13
N ARG A 124 25.43 -11.83 -8.18
CA ARG A 124 26.62 -11.01 -7.92
C ARG A 124 27.80 -11.86 -7.45
N LEU A 125 27.59 -12.75 -6.49
CA LEU A 125 28.66 -13.61 -5.96
C LEU A 125 29.19 -14.57 -7.03
N GLU A 126 28.32 -15.10 -7.88
CA GLU A 126 28.71 -15.96 -8.99
C GLU A 126 29.62 -15.22 -9.98
N ALA A 127 29.26 -13.99 -10.33
CA ALA A 127 30.08 -13.13 -11.18
C ALA A 127 31.45 -12.79 -10.54
N GLU A 128 31.49 -12.54 -9.22
CA GLU A 128 32.74 -12.30 -8.50
C GLU A 128 33.67 -13.53 -8.49
N VAL A 129 33.09 -14.72 -8.29
CA VAL A 129 33.84 -15.99 -8.36
C VAL A 129 34.37 -16.23 -9.76
N GLU A 130 33.56 -16.01 -10.80
CA GLU A 130 33.98 -16.16 -12.19
C GLU A 130 35.13 -15.19 -12.52
N ALA A 131 35.00 -13.91 -12.17
CA ALA A 131 36.04 -12.91 -12.38
C ALA A 131 37.35 -13.28 -11.65
N SER A 132 37.25 -13.80 -10.42
CA SER A 132 38.41 -14.25 -9.65
C SER A 132 39.10 -15.46 -10.29
N ASN A 133 38.32 -16.43 -10.78
CA ASN A 133 38.84 -17.60 -11.50
C ASN A 133 39.56 -17.19 -12.80
N ILE A 134 38.98 -16.27 -13.58
CA ILE A 134 39.61 -15.74 -14.80
C ILE A 134 40.94 -15.04 -14.46
N SER A 135 40.96 -14.20 -13.42
CA SER A 135 42.16 -13.52 -12.94
C SER A 135 43.26 -14.50 -12.51
N PHE A 136 42.88 -15.57 -11.82
CA PHE A 136 43.80 -16.63 -11.41
C PHE A 136 44.42 -17.36 -12.61
N ILE A 137 43.61 -17.76 -13.59
CA ILE A 137 44.08 -18.40 -14.83
C ILE A 137 45.04 -17.48 -15.58
N PHE A 138 44.71 -16.20 -15.71
CA PHE A 138 45.58 -15.22 -16.35
C PHE A 138 46.93 -15.08 -15.63
N THR A 139 46.92 -15.08 -14.31
CA THR A 139 48.12 -15.02 -13.49
C THR A 139 49.00 -16.26 -13.66
N LEU A 140 48.39 -17.46 -13.71
CA LEU A 140 49.11 -18.71 -13.99
C LEU A 140 49.75 -18.71 -15.39
N LYS A 141 49.01 -18.28 -16.42
CA LYS A 141 49.55 -18.17 -17.78
C LYS A 141 50.76 -17.25 -17.84
N LYS A 142 50.70 -16.08 -17.19
CA LYS A 142 51.85 -15.17 -17.09
C LYS A 142 53.05 -15.83 -16.42
N ARG A 143 52.85 -16.50 -15.28
CA ARG A 143 53.94 -17.20 -14.57
C ARG A 143 54.60 -18.28 -15.42
N ASN A 144 53.80 -19.09 -16.11
CA ASN A 144 54.33 -20.13 -16.99
C ASN A 144 55.14 -19.53 -18.14
N PHE A 145 54.63 -18.47 -18.78
CA PHE A 145 55.36 -17.77 -19.84
C PHE A 145 56.70 -17.20 -19.37
N TYR A 146 56.75 -16.57 -18.20
CA TYR A 146 58.01 -16.07 -17.64
C TYR A 146 58.99 -17.21 -17.35
N LYS A 147 58.51 -18.34 -16.83
CA LYS A 147 59.34 -19.51 -16.57
C LYS A 147 59.90 -20.13 -17.85
N GLU A 148 59.07 -20.28 -18.89
CA GLU A 148 59.51 -20.74 -20.22
C GLU A 148 60.61 -19.83 -20.78
N THR A 149 60.41 -18.51 -20.69
CA THR A 149 61.40 -17.52 -21.15
C THR A 149 62.71 -17.62 -20.35
N GLU A 150 62.63 -17.80 -19.03
CA GLU A 150 63.80 -17.98 -18.18
C GLU A 150 64.56 -19.27 -18.51
N ASP A 151 63.84 -20.38 -18.70
CA ASP A 151 64.40 -21.67 -19.09
C ASP A 151 65.11 -21.58 -20.46
N GLU A 152 64.51 -20.88 -21.44
CA GLU A 152 65.11 -20.61 -22.75
C GLU A 152 66.40 -19.78 -22.64
N VAL A 153 66.37 -18.69 -21.87
CA VAL A 153 67.56 -17.84 -21.65
C VAL A 153 68.68 -18.64 -20.98
N GLN A 154 68.37 -19.47 -19.98
CA GLN A 154 69.34 -20.33 -19.33
C GLN A 154 69.93 -21.37 -20.31
N ALA A 155 69.12 -21.96 -21.19
CA ALA A 155 69.59 -22.90 -22.21
C ALA A 155 70.58 -22.21 -23.17
N VAL A 156 70.24 -21.03 -23.68
CA VAL A 156 71.12 -20.24 -24.57
C VAL A 156 72.43 -19.85 -23.86
N MET A 157 72.38 -19.44 -22.59
CA MET A 157 73.59 -19.11 -21.82
C MET A 157 74.50 -20.33 -21.61
N ARG A 158 73.93 -21.53 -21.39
CA ARG A 158 74.71 -22.77 -21.31
C ARG A 158 75.37 -23.09 -22.65
N GLU A 159 74.64 -23.02 -23.76
CA GLU A 159 75.19 -23.25 -25.10
C GLU A 159 76.30 -22.25 -25.45
N ALA A 160 76.10 -20.96 -25.17
CA ALA A 160 77.12 -19.93 -25.38
C ALA A 160 78.39 -20.17 -24.53
N SER A 161 78.23 -20.68 -23.31
CA SER A 161 79.34 -21.05 -22.42
C SER A 161 80.15 -22.23 -22.98
N PHE A 162 79.49 -23.20 -23.64
CA PHE A 162 80.16 -24.30 -24.35
C PHE A 162 80.90 -23.81 -25.60
N CYS A 163 80.30 -22.93 -26.42
CA CYS A 163 80.96 -22.37 -27.61
C CYS A 163 82.22 -21.55 -27.26
N ASN A 164 82.19 -20.79 -26.15
CA ASN A 164 83.35 -20.03 -25.68
C ASN A 164 84.50 -20.90 -25.14
N HIS A 165 84.26 -22.15 -24.74
CA HIS A 165 85.31 -23.09 -24.31
C HIS A 165 86.04 -23.75 -25.49
N ILE A 166 85.42 -23.83 -26.66
CA ILE A 166 86.00 -24.47 -27.85
C ILE A 166 86.95 -23.51 -28.59
N ILE A 167 86.83 -22.19 -28.38
CA ILE A 167 87.71 -21.17 -28.97
C ILE A 167 88.80 -20.77 -27.96
N ARG A 168 89.65 -21.71 -27.57
CA ARG A 168 91.03 -21.41 -27.15
C ARG A 168 91.96 -22.10 -28.15
N PRO A 169 92.79 -21.37 -28.91
CA PRO A 169 93.77 -22.03 -29.75
C PRO A 169 94.75 -22.78 -28.85
N LEU A 170 94.98 -24.06 -29.17
CA LEU A 170 96.16 -24.78 -28.67
C LEU A 170 97.43 -24.05 -29.16
N PRO A 171 98.51 -24.06 -28.35
CA PRO A 171 99.73 -23.30 -28.62
C PRO A 171 100.41 -23.66 -29.94
#